data_AF-A0A7W7P6F3-F1
#
_entry.id   AF-A0A7W7P6F3-F1
#
_cell.length_a   1.000
_cell.length_b   1.000
_cell.length_c   1.000
_cell.angle_alpha   90.00
_cell.angle_beta   90.00
_cell.angle_gamma   90.00
#
_symmetry.space_group_name_H-M   'P 1'
#
loop_
_entity.id
_entity.type
_entity.pdbx_description
1 polymer ?
#
loop_
_entity_poly.entity_id
_entity_poly.type
_entity_poly.pdbx_seq_one_letter_code
_entity_poly.pdbx_strand_id
1 'polypeptide(L)'
;MGLIPLTTPVCSPQSNGMAESLVKTIKRDYIDFMSKPDAPTAIASQAKAFEHYNEHHPHSALNYRSPREFRRKRAGNTPCAG
;
A
#
# COMPACT_ATOMS: atom_id res chain seq x y z
N MET A 1 -9.70 -11.88 -17.34
CA MET A 1 -8.62 -11.61 -16.36
C MET A 1 -7.51 -12.64 -16.56
N GLY A 2 -6.63 -12.47 -17.56
CA GLY A 2 -5.60 -13.45 -17.94
C GLY A 2 -4.41 -13.54 -16.98
N LEU A 3 -4.66 -13.58 -15.67
CA LEU A 3 -3.63 -13.72 -14.63
C LEU A 3 -3.31 -15.20 -14.43
N ILE A 4 -2.02 -15.54 -14.38
CA ILE A 4 -1.53 -16.89 -14.09
C ILE A 4 -1.24 -16.97 -12.58
N PRO A 5 -1.85 -17.90 -11.83
CA PRO A 5 -1.57 -18.06 -10.41
C PRO A 5 -0.11 -18.47 -10.17
N LEU A 6 0.59 -17.70 -9.34
CA LEU A 6 1.89 -18.05 -8.79
C LEU A 6 1.71 -18.34 -7.31
N THR A 7 1.81 -19.61 -6.93
CA THR A 7 1.67 -20.05 -5.54
C THR A 7 3.04 -20.30 -4.94
N THR A 8 3.30 -19.75 -3.75
CA THR A 8 4.49 -20.08 -2.97
C THR A 8 4.13 -20.97 -1.78
N PRO A 9 5.09 -21.72 -1.22
CA PRO A 9 4.87 -22.49 -0.01
C PRO A 9 4.31 -21.60 1.10
N VAL A 10 3.35 -22.15 1.87
CA VAL A 10 2.75 -21.45 3.01
C VAL A 10 3.86 -21.00 3.97
N CYS A 11 3.81 -19.73 4.38
CA CYS A 11 4.82 -19.09 5.24
C CYS A 11 6.23 -18.98 4.64
N SER A 12 6.39 -18.85 3.31
CA SER A 12 7.67 -18.50 2.70
C SER A 12 8.06 -17.03 3.01
N PRO A 13 9.06 -16.76 3.87
CA PRO A 13 9.36 -15.40 4.32
C PRO A 13 9.88 -14.52 3.17
N GLN A 14 10.60 -15.12 2.24
CA GLN A 14 11.18 -14.42 1.08
C GLN A 14 10.10 -13.99 0.09
N SER A 15 9.06 -14.82 -0.09
CA SER A 15 7.94 -14.50 -0.98
C SER A 15 6.99 -13.46 -0.38
N ASN A 16 6.81 -13.45 0.94
CA ASN A 16 5.80 -12.63 1.61
C ASN A 16 6.34 -11.31 2.15
N GLY A 17 7.66 -11.13 2.21
CA GLY A 17 8.30 -9.99 2.86
C GLY A 17 7.78 -8.61 2.40
N MET A 18 7.43 -8.46 1.11
CA MET A 18 6.83 -7.21 0.62
C MET A 18 5.43 -6.95 1.19
N ALA A 19 4.58 -7.97 1.22
CA ALA A 19 3.24 -7.86 1.78
C ALA A 19 3.30 -7.67 3.31
N GLU A 20 4.19 -8.39 3.98
CA GLU A 20 4.39 -8.29 5.43
C GLU A 20 4.89 -6.89 5.83
N SER A 21 5.85 -6.33 5.09
CA SER A 21 6.35 -4.96 5.31
C SER A 21 5.26 -3.90 5.11
N LEU A 22 4.43 -4.05 4.08
CA LEU A 22 3.28 -3.18 3.85
C LEU A 22 2.30 -3.22 5.03
N VAL A 23 1.87 -4.43 5.43
CA VAL A 23 0.94 -4.60 6.55
C VAL A 23 1.51 -4.05 7.85
N LYS A 24 2.81 -4.26 8.10
CA LYS A 24 3.51 -3.70 9.28
C LYS A 24 3.48 -2.18 9.28
N THR A 25 3.70 -1.54 8.13
CA THR A 25 3.66 -0.08 8.00
C THR A 25 2.25 0.45 8.27
N ILE A 26 1.23 -0.13 7.64
CA ILE A 26 -0.17 0.28 7.85
C ILE A 26 -0.58 0.12 9.31
N LYS A 27 -0.25 -1.02 9.93
CA LYS A 27 -0.58 -1.29 11.33
C LYS A 27 0.06 -0.27 12.26
N ARG A 28 1.39 -0.10 12.16
CA ARG A 28 2.17 0.74 13.08
C ARG A 28 1.89 2.23 12.95
N ASP A 29 1.77 2.73 11.71
CA ASP A 29 1.77 4.18 11.46
C ASP A 29 0.36 4.79 11.40
N TYR A 30 -0.66 3.96 11.15
CA TYR A 30 -2.03 4.43 10.96
C TYR A 30 -3.01 3.77 11.91
N ILE A 31 -3.03 2.43 11.92
CA ILE A 31 -4.06 1.68 12.65
C ILE A 31 -3.89 1.82 14.16
N ASP A 32 -2.66 1.75 14.67
CA ASP A 32 -2.37 1.86 16.12
C ASP A 32 -2.85 3.20 16.73
N PHE A 33 -2.86 4.27 15.93
CA PHE A 33 -3.27 5.61 16.34
C PHE A 33 -4.77 5.91 16.10
N MET A 34 -5.54 4.99 15.53
CA MET A 34 -6.96 5.19 15.24
C MET A 34 -7.84 4.58 16.32
N SER A 35 -8.87 5.31 16.76
CA SER A 35 -9.93 4.77 17.62
C SER A 35 -10.78 3.75 16.85
N LYS A 36 -11.00 2.58 17.44
CA LYS A 36 -11.70 1.43 16.84
C LYS A 36 -12.61 0.77 17.88
N PRO A 37 -13.70 1.43 18.29
CA PRO A 37 -14.58 0.93 19.34
C PRO A 37 -15.33 -0.36 18.96
N ASP A 38 -15.50 -0.62 17.67
CA ASP A 38 -16.25 -1.76 17.14
C ASP A 38 -15.69 -2.22 15.78
N ALA A 39 -16.09 -3.41 15.35
CA ALA A 39 -15.65 -4.02 14.09
C ALA A 39 -15.94 -3.18 12.84
N PRO A 40 -17.15 -2.63 12.60
CA PRO A 40 -17.40 -1.81 11.41
C PRO A 40 -16.54 -0.54 11.41
N THR A 41 -16.34 0.11 12.56
CA THR A 41 -15.45 1.26 12.68
C THR A 41 -13.99 0.88 12.43
N ALA A 42 -13.56 -0.31 12.88
CA ALA A 42 -12.23 -0.83 12.60
C ALA A 42 -11.99 -1.04 11.09
N ILE A 43 -12.97 -1.58 10.37
CA ILE A 43 -12.90 -1.76 8.90
C ILE A 43 -12.86 -0.41 8.19
N ALA A 44 -13.73 0.53 8.57
CA ALA A 44 -13.73 1.89 7.99
C ALA A 44 -12.39 2.61 8.21
N SER A 45 -11.80 2.42 9.40
CA SER A 45 -10.48 2.96 9.74
C SER A 45 -9.37 2.37 8.86
N GLN A 46 -9.46 1.08 8.49
CA GLN A 46 -8.51 0.48 7.56
C GLN A 46 -8.57 1.11 6.17
N ALA A 47 -9.77 1.30 5.62
CA ALA A 47 -9.93 1.98 4.32
C ALA A 47 -9.32 3.39 4.36
N LYS A 48 -9.57 4.14 5.43
CA LYS A 48 -8.99 5.48 5.63
C LYS A 48 -7.45 5.45 5.72
N ALA A 49 -6.89 4.45 6.41
CA ALA A 49 -5.45 4.27 6.48
C ALA A 49 -4.82 4.00 5.10
N PHE A 50 -5.47 3.17 4.28
CA PHE A 50 -4.99 2.89 2.92
C PHE A 50 -5.04 4.13 2.02
N GLU A 51 -6.11 4.92 2.07
CA GLU A 51 -6.20 6.16 1.29
C GLU A 51 -5.10 7.14 1.72
N HIS A 52 -4.97 7.37 3.04
CA HIS A 52 -3.94 8.27 3.55
C HIS A 52 -2.53 7.80 3.19
N TYR A 53 -2.25 6.50 3.28
CA TYR A 53 -0.97 5.93 2.87
C TYR A 53 -0.68 6.23 1.38
N ASN A 54 -1.67 6.01 0.52
CA ASN A 54 -1.53 6.21 -0.92
C ASN A 54 -1.37 7.69 -1.31
N GLU A 55 -1.98 8.61 -0.58
CA GLU A 55 -1.97 10.04 -0.90
C GLU A 55 -0.84 10.83 -0.26
N HIS A 56 -0.37 10.43 0.93
CA HIS A 56 0.50 11.29 1.74
C HIS A 56 1.75 10.59 2.28
N HIS A 57 1.83 9.25 2.31
CA HIS A 57 2.95 8.58 2.98
C HIS A 57 4.26 8.79 2.21
N PRO A 58 5.28 9.44 2.82
CA PRO A 58 6.53 9.70 2.14
C PRO A 58 7.35 8.41 2.02
N HIS A 59 7.82 8.09 0.82
CA HIS A 59 8.59 6.88 0.57
C HIS A 59 9.99 7.24 0.03
N SER A 60 11.05 6.87 0.74
CA SER A 60 12.44 7.20 0.37
C SER A 60 12.81 6.73 -1.03
N ALA A 61 12.49 5.46 -1.36
CA ALA A 61 12.70 4.90 -2.70
C ALA A 61 11.89 5.61 -3.82
N LEU A 62 10.86 6.39 -3.47
CA LEU A 62 10.07 7.19 -4.41
C LEU A 62 10.48 8.67 -4.42
N ASN A 63 11.70 8.98 -3.95
CA ASN A 63 12.20 10.35 -3.77
C ASN A 63 11.25 11.17 -2.86
N TYR A 64 10.83 10.55 -1.76
CA TYR A 64 9.91 11.11 -0.75
C TYR A 64 8.52 11.51 -1.28
N ARG A 65 8.09 10.95 -2.41
CA ARG A 65 6.74 11.11 -2.95
C ARG A 65 5.80 10.05 -2.38
N SER A 66 4.52 10.38 -2.27
CA SER A 66 3.49 9.38 -2.01
C SER A 66 3.31 8.41 -3.19
N PRO A 67 2.74 7.21 -2.94
CA PRO A 67 2.44 6.26 -4.01
C PRO A 67 1.60 6.86 -5.16
N ARG A 68 0.58 7.66 -4.87
CA ARG A 68 -0.27 8.29 -5.91
C ARG A 68 0.47 9.38 -6.65
N GLU A 69 1.25 10.22 -5.98
CA GLU A 69 2.09 11.21 -6.67
C GLU A 69 3.09 10.56 -7.62
N PHE A 70 3.75 9.48 -7.17
CA PHE A 70 4.67 8.74 -8.01
C PHE A 70 3.98 8.15 -9.25
N ARG A 71 2.82 7.51 -9.07
CA ARG A 71 2.02 6.97 -10.19
C ARG A 71 1.60 8.07 -11.17
N ARG A 72 1.08 9.20 -10.67
CA ARG A 72 0.67 10.35 -11.51
C ARG A 72 1.84 10.90 -12.32
N LYS A 73 3.02 11.08 -11.70
CA LYS A 73 4.22 11.54 -12.41
C LYS A 73 4.70 10.56 -13.47
N ARG A 74 4.65 9.25 -13.22
CA ARG A 74 5.02 8.25 -14.23
C ARG A 74 4.03 8.17 -15.39
N ALA A 75 2.73 8.26 -15.11
CA ALA A 75 1.71 8.28 -16.14
C ALA A 75 1.84 9.51 -17.06
N GLY A 76 2.12 10.69 -16.49
CA GLY A 76 2.37 11.92 -17.27
C GLY A 76 3.70 11.94 -18.04
N ASN A 77 4.63 11.02 -17.73
CA ASN A 77 5.93 10.89 -18.39
C ASN A 77 5.96 9.79 -19.45
N THR A 78 4.84 9.13 -19.73
CA THR A 78 4.77 8.20 -20.86
C THR A 78 4.64 9.04 -22.12
N PRO A 79 5.67 9.13 -22.99
CA PRO A 79 5.49 9.80 -24.27
C PRO A 79 4.34 9.11 -25.00
N CYS A 80 3.39 9.88 -25.52
CA CYS A 80 2.44 9.37 -26.48
C CYS A 80 3.24 8.64 -27.56
N ALA A 81 3.03 7.32 -27.69
CA ALA A 81 3.54 6.58 -28.82
C ALA A 81 2.77 7.11 -30.05
N GLY A 82 3.38 8.07 -30.75
CA GLY A 82 3.03 8.45 -32.10
C GLY A 82 3.81 7.62 -33.10
#